data_AF-A0A2D9B3M9-F1
#
_entry.id   AF-A0A2D9B3M9-F1
#
_cell.length_a   1.000
_cell.length_b   1.000
_cell.length_c   1.000
_cell.angle_alpha   90.00
_cell.angle_beta   90.00
_cell.angle_gamma   90.00
#
_symmetry.space_group_name_H-M   'P 1'
#
loop_
_entity.id
_entity.type
_entity.pdbx_description
1 polymer ?
#
loop_
_entity_poly.entity_id
_entity_poly.type
_entity_poly.pdbx_seq_one_letter_code
_entity_poly.pdbx_strand_id
1 'polypeptide(L)' 'MKILEILENVELLLVNLEVNLGSQKRSSPTLCVRYKGKIIPLNTAHDGRPILMNEDNAIESDQN' A
#
# COMPACT_ATOMS: atom_id res chain seq x y z
N MET A 1 15.36 -18.08 -4.73
CA MET A 1 14.12 -17.82 -3.97
C MET A 1 13.44 -19.16 -3.72
N LYS A 2 12.93 -19.41 -2.51
CA LYS A 2 12.17 -20.63 -2.14
C LYS A 2 10.90 -20.19 -1.43
N ILE A 3 9.74 -20.71 -1.87
CA ILE A 3 8.45 -20.45 -1.21
C ILE A 3 8.33 -21.39 -0.01
N LEU A 4 8.03 -20.85 1.17
CA LEU A 4 7.85 -21.62 2.40
C LEU A 4 6.37 -21.85 2.73
N GLU A 5 5.53 -20.84 2.50
CA GLU A 5 4.10 -20.88 2.74
C GLU A 5 3.36 -19.94 1.77
N ILE A 6 2.09 -20.24 1.53
CA ILE A 6 1.16 -19.35 0.84
C ILE A 6 0.23 -18.77 1.90
N LEU A 7 0.11 -17.44 1.94
CA LEU A 7 -0.81 -16.77 2.86
C LEU A 7 -2.21 -16.71 2.25
N GLU A 8 -3.15 -17.42 2.86
CA GLU A 8 -4.56 -17.44 2.43
C GLU A 8 -5.37 -16.28 3.02
N ASN A 9 -6.49 -15.96 2.37
CA ASN A 9 -7.43 -14.91 2.79
C ASN A 9 -6.76 -13.54 2.97
N VAL A 10 -5.80 -13.23 2.10
CA VAL A 10 -5.16 -11.92 1.98
C VAL A 10 -5.85 -11.12 0.89
N GLU A 11 -6.31 -9.92 1.21
CA GLU A 11 -6.92 -9.00 0.26
C GLU A 11 -5.99 -7.80 0.03
N LEU A 12 -5.66 -7.48 -1.21
CA LEU A 12 -4.93 -6.25 -1.54
C LEU A 12 -5.91 -5.06 -1.54
N LEU A 13 -5.49 -3.97 -0.92
CA LEU A 13 -6.30 -2.77 -0.73
C LEU A 13 -5.50 -1.54 -1.11
N LEU A 14 -6.16 -0.56 -1.72
CA LEU A 14 -5.65 0.81 -1.81
C LEU A 14 -6.39 1.66 -0.77
N VAL A 15 -5.65 2.21 0.19
CA VAL A 15 -6.22 2.94 1.32
C VAL A 15 -5.64 4.34 1.36
N ASN A 16 -6.49 5.37 1.50
CA ASN A 16 -6.01 6.71 1.80
C ASN A 16 -5.59 6.76 3.29
N LEU A 17 -4.30 6.64 3.56
CA LEU A 17 -3.76 6.49 4.90
C LEU A 17 -3.29 7.85 5.44
N GLU A 18 -3.89 8.32 6.54
CA GLU A 18 -3.37 9.48 7.28
C GLU A 18 -2.21 9.08 8.20
N VAL A 19 -1.13 9.84 8.15
CA VAL A 19 0.04 9.73 9.03
C VAL A 19 0.32 11.08 9.69
N ASN A 20 0.74 11.02 10.96
CA ASN A 20 1.21 12.19 11.69
C ASN A 20 2.72 12.36 11.50
N LEU A 21 3.13 13.45 10.87
CA LEU A 21 4.53 13.85 10.73
C LEU A 21 4.78 15.06 11.64
N GLY A 22 5.04 14.77 12.91
CA GLY A 22 5.15 15.80 13.95
C GLY A 22 3.80 16.49 14.16
N SER A 23 3.73 17.79 13.88
CA SER A 23 2.50 18.58 13.98
C SER A 23 1.64 18.59 12.71
N GLN A 24 2.12 18.02 11.60
CA GLN A 24 1.39 17.98 10.34
C GLN A 24 0.73 16.61 10.12
N LYS A 25 -0.53 16.63 9.71
CA LYS A 25 -1.23 15.47 9.15
C LYS A 25 -1.02 15.44 7.66
N ARG A 26 -0.63 14.28 7.12
CA ARG A 26 -0.60 14.03 5.68
C ARG A 26 -1.32 12.75 5.39
N SER A 27 -1.99 12.67 4.25
CA SER A 27 -2.56 11.42 3.77
C SER A 27 -2.09 11.12 2.36
N SER A 28 -2.02 9.84 2.03
CA SER A 28 -1.65 9.37 0.69
C SER A 28 -2.34 8.03 0.39
N PRO A 29 -2.77 7.80 -0.86
CA PRO A 29 -3.12 6.46 -1.33
C PRO A 29 -1.94 5.51 -1.10
N THR A 30 -2.17 4.46 -0.31
CA THR A 30 -1.15 3.52 0.15
C THR A 30 -1.61 2.10 -0.12
N LEU A 31 -0.72 1.29 -0.69
CA LEU A 31 -0.96 -0.14 -0.91
C LEU A 31 -0.88 -0.88 0.42
N CYS A 32 -1.96 -1.57 0.77
CA CYS A 32 -2.12 -2.31 2.00
C CYS A 32 -2.60 -3.73 1.71
N VAL A 33 -2.48 -4.61 2.70
CA VAL A 33 -3.18 -5.90 2.74
C VAL A 33 -4.16 -5.94 3.90
N ARG A 34 -5.31 -6.59 3.71
CA ARG A 34 -6.10 -7.11 4.81
C ARG A 34 -5.64 -8.53 5.10
N TYR A 35 -5.16 -8.75 6.31
CA TYR A 35 -4.74 -10.08 6.76
C TYR A 35 -5.09 -10.26 8.24
N LYS A 36 -5.73 -11.39 8.57
CA LYS A 36 -6.19 -11.71 9.94
C LYS A 36 -6.99 -10.57 10.58
N GLY A 37 -7.88 -9.94 9.80
CA GLY A 37 -8.74 -8.84 10.25
C GLY A 37 -8.04 -7.48 10.42
N LYS A 38 -6.76 -7.37 10.08
CA LYS A 38 -5.98 -6.12 10.18
C LYS A 38 -5.66 -5.56 8.81
N ILE A 39 -5.61 -4.24 8.69
CA ILE A 39 -5.08 -3.54 7.51
C ILE A 39 -3.61 -3.22 7.79
N ILE A 40 -2.72 -3.71 6.93
CA ILE A 40 -1.27 -3.60 7.09
C ILE A 40 -0.69 -2.94 5.83
N PRO A 41 -0.04 -1.76 5.94
CA PRO A 41 0.67 -1.15 4.82
C PRO A 41 1.79 -2.06 4.31
N LEU A 42 1.94 -2.17 2.99
CA LEU A 42 3.08 -2.81 2.38
C LEU A 42 4.19 -1.78 2.19
N ASN A 43 5.43 -2.19 2.47
CA ASN A 43 6.57 -1.30 2.50
C ASN A 43 7.67 -1.83 1.58
N THR A 44 8.54 -0.94 1.10
CA THR A 44 9.74 -1.39 0.37
C THR A 44 10.66 -2.14 1.34
N ALA A 45 11.30 -3.21 0.84
CA ALA A 45 12.18 -4.03 1.66
C ALA A 45 13.46 -3.29 2.12
N HIS A 46 13.88 -2.24 1.40
CA HIS A 46 15.16 -1.58 1.61
C HIS A 46 15.12 -0.45 2.63
N ASP A 47 14.07 0.38 2.62
CA ASP A 47 13.97 1.57 3.47
C ASP A 47 12.74 1.59 4.39
N GLY A 48 11.89 0.56 4.30
CA GLY A 48 10.69 0.43 5.11
C GLY A 48 9.63 1.51 4.84
N ARG A 49 9.74 2.29 3.76
CA ARG A 49 8.71 3.28 3.40
C ARG A 49 7.48 2.59 2.82
N PRO A 50 6.26 3.10 3.10
CA PRO A 50 5.04 2.57 2.47
C PRO A 50 5.09 2.66 0.94
N ILE A 51 4.49 1.69 0.27
CA ILE A 51 4.28 1.71 -1.18
C ILE A 51 3.08 2.60 -1.46
N LEU A 52 3.35 3.80 -1.97
CA LEU A 52 2.33 4.81 -2.27
C LEU A 52 1.89 4.70 -3.73
N MET A 53 0.61 4.92 -4.00
CA MET A 53 0.14 5.23 -5.35
C MET A 53 0.25 6.73 -5.55
N ASN A 54 0.85 7.13 -6.67
CA ASN A 54 0.91 8.52 -7.10
C ASN A 54 0.03 8.69 -8.34
N GLU A 55 -1.05 9.46 -8.22
CA GLU A 55 -1.96 9.76 -9.33
C GLU A 55 -1.28 10.61 -10.41
N ASP A 56 -0.25 11.40 -10.07
CA ASP A 56 0.53 12.16 -11.06
C ASP A 56 1.28 11.27 -12.05
N ASN A 57 1.48 9.99 -11.69
CA ASN A 57 2.09 8.98 -12.56
C ASN A 57 1.05 8.23 -13.40
N ALA A 58 -0.22 8.64 -13.38
CA ALA A 58 -1.25 8.02 -14.19
C ALA A 58 -0.88 8.07 -15.67
N ILE A 59 -1.01 6.92 -16.33
CA ILE A 59 -0.90 6.81 -17.78
C ILE A 59 -2.33 6.71 -18.28
N GLU A 60 -2.71 7.62 -19.18
CA GLU A 60 -4.01 7.56 -19.83
C GLU A 60 -4.13 6.23 -20.57
N SER A 61 -5.14 5.44 -20.23
CA SER A 61 -5.46 4.25 -21.00
C SER A 61 -6.23 4.68 -22.24
N ASP A 62 -5.82 4.21 -23.42
CA ASP A 62 -6.63 4.27 -24.64
C ASP A 62 -7.89 3.40 -24.46
N GLN A 63 -8.85 3.88 -23.67
CA GLN A 63 -10.16 3.28 -23.52
C GLN A 63 -11.07 3.92 -24.57
N ASN A 64 -11.35 3.17 -25.63
CA ASN A 64 -12.57 3.33 -26.43
C ASN A 64 -13.81 3.11 -25.55
#